data_AF-A0A559TJQ1-F1
#
_entry.id   AF-A0A559TJQ1-F1
#
_cell.length_a   1.000
_cell.length_b   1.000
_cell.length_c   1.000
_cell.angle_alpha   90.00
_cell.angle_beta   90.00
_cell.angle_gamma   90.00
#
_symmetry.space_group_name_H-M   'P 1'
#
loop_
_entity.id
_entity.type
_entity.pdbx_description
1 polymer ?
#
loop_
_entity_poly.entity_id
_entity_poly.type
_entity_poly.pdbx_seq_one_letter_code
_entity_poly.pdbx_strand_id
1 'polypeptide(L)'
;MSKAPRARSKPEADAKLASKPKTVPKRFASFTLEKDPAICLVYHPRNGRGQYLAKSDYVALNAGGQLDDRARAAQVVRAPKICADGDSWINILSEISWVLGYEKTFFDIIEQDYYTGSVAWPGDTFEQMLSKRDYRQKIGSAIFDYFVFSGGGNDLLGGGALSGFLKHKSEASGSAPTSHLHVDLIKRVTDRLEWGYGQIADDVKRLSRPRNTRMLVHGYDIPTPRKDGIWLGGPFVRRGYSLTADRVLIQAILTYLVGELYDLLARVAEKKDNVTVVDLRGSVRGRWVDELHPREVASIDIASRFTAIFGPSTLVSN
;
A
#
# COMPACT_ATOMS: atom_id res chain seq x y z
N MET A 1 66.01 -23.04 -52.69
CA MET A 1 66.95 -22.55 -51.66
C MET A 1 66.52 -21.15 -51.22
N SER A 2 66.48 -20.93 -49.90
CA SER A 2 66.68 -19.64 -49.20
C SER A 2 65.59 -18.55 -49.16
N LYS A 3 65.05 -18.41 -47.93
CA LYS A 3 64.80 -17.20 -47.11
C LYS A 3 63.59 -16.27 -47.37
N ALA A 4 62.78 -16.18 -46.32
CA ALA A 4 61.73 -15.20 -45.95
C ALA A 4 62.35 -13.84 -45.47
N PRO A 5 61.64 -12.87 -44.81
CA PRO A 5 60.21 -12.71 -44.42
C PRO A 5 59.63 -11.25 -44.43
N ARG A 6 58.39 -11.11 -43.88
CA ARG A 6 57.67 -9.94 -43.26
C ARG A 6 56.61 -9.24 -44.12
N ALA A 7 55.45 -8.77 -43.64
CA ALA A 7 54.65 -8.92 -42.41
C ALA A 7 53.30 -8.14 -42.59
N ARG A 8 52.27 -8.47 -41.76
CA ARG A 8 51.02 -7.71 -41.44
C ARG A 8 49.94 -7.69 -42.57
N SER A 9 48.63 -7.80 -42.33
CA SER A 9 47.77 -7.83 -41.13
C SER A 9 46.42 -8.49 -41.51
N LYS A 10 45.75 -9.13 -40.54
CA LYS A 10 44.46 -9.84 -40.69
C LYS A 10 43.26 -8.89 -40.91
N PRO A 11 42.16 -9.38 -41.53
CA PRO A 11 40.94 -8.62 -41.82
C PRO A 11 39.96 -8.58 -40.64
N GLU A 12 39.36 -7.41 -40.39
CA GLU A 12 38.23 -7.21 -39.49
C GLU A 12 36.93 -7.70 -40.13
N ALA A 13 36.13 -8.41 -39.34
CA ALA A 13 34.83 -8.95 -39.69
C ALA A 13 33.72 -7.98 -39.28
N ASP A 14 32.83 -7.66 -40.21
CA ASP A 14 31.59 -6.93 -39.98
C ASP A 14 30.61 -7.79 -39.17
N ALA A 15 30.51 -7.53 -37.88
CA ALA A 15 29.42 -8.02 -37.03
C ALA A 15 28.39 -6.90 -36.84
N LYS A 16 27.21 -7.06 -37.46
CA LYS A 16 26.01 -6.25 -37.21
C LYS A 16 25.65 -6.29 -35.72
N LEU A 17 25.89 -5.19 -35.02
CA LEU A 17 25.48 -4.98 -33.65
C LEU A 17 23.98 -4.63 -33.62
N ALA A 18 23.16 -5.55 -33.12
CA ALA A 18 21.80 -5.24 -32.70
C ALA A 18 21.85 -4.12 -31.65
N SER A 19 21.20 -3.00 -31.93
CA SER A 19 21.09 -1.88 -31.01
C SER A 19 20.26 -2.30 -29.80
N LYS A 20 20.91 -2.56 -28.67
CA LYS A 20 20.25 -2.69 -27.37
C LYS A 20 19.44 -1.41 -27.08
N PRO A 21 18.22 -1.51 -26.55
CA PRO A 21 17.48 -0.33 -26.11
C PRO A 21 18.31 0.39 -25.04
N LYS A 22 18.56 1.68 -25.26
CA LYS A 22 19.27 2.54 -24.32
C LYS A 22 18.43 2.66 -23.05
N THR A 23 18.83 1.95 -22.00
CA THR A 23 18.37 2.23 -20.64
C THR A 23 18.89 3.60 -20.27
N VAL A 24 17.99 4.59 -20.25
CA VAL A 24 18.27 5.90 -19.67
C VAL A 24 18.45 5.68 -18.16
N PRO A 25 19.61 6.02 -17.57
CA PRO A 25 19.80 5.88 -16.14
C PRO A 25 18.83 6.83 -15.42
N LYS A 26 17.87 6.29 -14.66
CA LYS A 26 17.04 7.08 -13.74
C LYS A 26 17.99 7.72 -12.72
N ARG A 27 18.28 9.01 -12.88
CA ARG A 27 18.94 9.81 -11.84
C ARG A 27 17.95 9.95 -10.69
N PHE A 28 18.06 9.09 -9.68
CA PHE A 28 17.44 9.38 -8.40
C PHE A 28 18.15 10.62 -7.83
N ALA A 29 17.44 11.75 -7.74
CA ALA A 29 17.91 12.84 -6.87
C ALA A 29 18.03 12.27 -5.45
N SER A 30 18.96 12.79 -4.64
CA SER A 30 19.10 12.34 -3.26
C SER A 30 17.80 12.63 -2.50
N PHE A 31 17.05 11.58 -2.17
CA PHE A 31 15.87 11.67 -1.32
C PHE A 31 16.14 10.99 0.01
N THR A 32 15.63 11.56 1.10
CA THR A 32 15.56 10.89 2.40
C THR A 32 14.11 10.66 2.78
N LEU A 33 13.83 9.54 3.43
CA LEU A 33 12.50 9.18 3.90
C LEU A 33 12.52 9.24 5.43
N GLU A 34 11.64 10.05 6.01
CA GLU A 34 11.50 10.21 7.46
C GLU A 34 10.18 9.61 7.93
N LYS A 35 10.23 8.82 9.01
CA LYS A 35 9.05 8.25 9.65
C LYS A 35 8.30 9.31 10.43
N ASP A 36 6.99 9.40 10.23
CA ASP A 36 6.13 10.25 11.05
C ASP A 36 5.70 9.49 12.31
N PRO A 37 5.93 10.00 13.54
CA PRO A 37 5.51 9.32 14.76
C PRO A 37 4.02 9.49 15.08
N ALA A 38 3.35 10.51 14.51
CA ALA A 38 1.94 10.81 14.75
C ALA A 38 1.05 10.12 13.72
N ILE A 39 1.49 10.06 12.47
CA ILE A 39 0.79 9.35 11.40
C ILE A 39 1.55 8.06 11.13
N CYS A 40 0.87 6.95 11.32
CA CYS A 40 1.45 5.65 11.01
C CYS A 40 1.56 5.46 9.51
N LEU A 41 2.34 4.47 9.06
CA LEU A 41 2.35 4.13 7.64
C LEU A 41 2.82 5.28 6.73
N VAL A 42 3.51 6.31 7.27
CA VAL A 42 3.96 7.49 6.51
C VAL A 42 5.46 7.54 6.41
N TYR A 43 5.92 7.85 5.21
CA TYR A 43 7.23 8.42 4.98
C TYR A 43 7.04 9.72 4.27
N HIS A 44 7.67 10.76 4.78
CA HIS A 44 7.73 12.03 4.08
C HIS A 44 9.01 12.02 3.22
N PRO A 45 8.91 11.89 1.88
CA PRO A 45 10.07 12.04 1.02
C PRO A 45 10.57 13.47 1.10
N ARG A 46 11.86 13.63 1.43
CA ARG A 46 12.55 14.92 1.45
C ARG A 46 13.52 15.00 0.29
N ASN A 47 13.57 16.13 -0.40
CA ASN A 47 14.57 16.40 -1.44
C ASN A 47 16.00 16.52 -0.84
N GLY A 48 17.02 16.62 -1.69
CA GLY A 48 18.42 16.77 -1.27
C GLY A 48 18.73 18.05 -0.48
N ARG A 49 17.75 18.93 -0.27
CA ARG A 49 17.81 20.13 0.59
C ARG A 49 17.04 19.93 1.91
N GLY A 50 16.49 18.75 2.17
CA GLY A 50 15.74 18.41 3.38
C GLY A 50 14.27 18.85 3.38
N GLN A 51 13.72 19.35 2.27
CA GLN A 51 12.32 19.81 2.20
C GLN A 51 11.39 18.67 1.81
N TYR A 52 10.21 18.59 2.44
CA TYR A 52 9.18 17.63 2.07
C TYR A 52 8.70 17.84 0.62
N LEU A 53 8.61 16.75 -0.14
CA LEU A 53 8.06 16.75 -1.48
C LEU A 53 6.54 16.65 -1.41
N ALA A 54 5.85 17.47 -2.20
CA ALA A 54 4.43 17.27 -2.42
C ALA A 54 4.18 16.00 -3.26
N LYS A 55 3.01 15.38 -3.09
CA LYS A 55 2.55 14.22 -3.90
C LYS A 55 2.67 14.52 -5.40
N SER A 56 2.31 15.73 -5.83
CA SER A 56 2.44 16.21 -7.21
C SER A 56 3.88 16.20 -7.72
N ASP A 57 4.83 16.59 -6.87
CA ASP A 57 6.24 16.72 -7.26
C ASP A 57 6.88 15.34 -7.39
N TYR A 58 6.57 14.43 -6.48
CA TYR A 58 7.01 13.03 -6.58
C TYR A 58 6.40 12.32 -7.79
N VAL A 59 5.09 12.49 -8.03
CA VAL A 59 4.43 11.93 -9.21
C VAL A 59 5.08 12.49 -10.48
N ALA A 60 5.37 13.79 -10.55
CA ALA A 60 6.07 14.40 -11.69
C ALA A 60 7.50 13.86 -11.86
N LEU A 61 8.22 13.61 -10.77
CA LEU A 61 9.56 13.01 -10.78
C LEU A 61 9.56 11.55 -11.25
N ASN A 62 8.45 10.82 -11.03
CA ASN A 62 8.27 9.42 -11.43
C ASN A 62 7.35 9.23 -12.65
N ALA A 63 6.85 10.32 -13.25
CA ALA A 63 5.94 10.33 -14.40
C ALA A 63 6.54 9.71 -15.67
N GLY A 64 7.82 9.32 -15.65
CA GLY A 64 8.41 8.44 -16.66
C GLY A 64 7.72 7.07 -16.81
N GLY A 65 6.78 6.72 -15.91
CA GLY A 65 5.93 5.54 -16.03
C GLY A 65 4.49 5.78 -16.53
N GLN A 66 4.00 7.03 -16.61
CA GLN A 66 2.59 7.34 -16.94
C GLN A 66 2.32 7.47 -18.45
N LEU A 67 3.36 7.63 -19.27
CA LEU A 67 3.20 7.92 -20.70
C LEU A 67 2.93 6.68 -21.58
N ASP A 68 2.91 5.48 -21.01
CA ASP A 68 2.71 4.22 -21.76
C ASP A 68 1.34 3.56 -21.52
N ASP A 69 0.46 4.21 -20.74
CA ASP A 69 -0.82 3.67 -20.30
C ASP A 69 -1.74 3.25 -21.46
N ARG A 70 -1.68 3.92 -22.61
CA ARG A 70 -2.51 3.57 -23.79
C ARG A 70 -1.94 2.39 -24.60
N ALA A 71 -0.62 2.23 -24.69
CA ALA A 71 -0.01 1.15 -25.45
C ALA A 71 0.01 -0.17 -24.65
N ARG A 72 0.27 -0.10 -23.33
CA ARG A 72 0.06 -1.23 -22.41
C ARG A 72 -1.41 -1.66 -22.36
N ALA A 73 -2.37 -0.71 -22.30
CA ALA A 73 -3.80 -1.03 -22.31
C ALA A 73 -4.30 -1.70 -23.60
N ALA A 74 -3.60 -1.50 -24.73
CA ALA A 74 -3.93 -2.10 -26.02
C ALA A 74 -3.38 -3.53 -26.18
N GLN A 75 -2.32 -3.90 -25.46
CA GLN A 75 -1.77 -5.26 -25.45
C GLN A 75 -2.54 -6.23 -24.53
N VAL A 76 -3.36 -5.70 -23.60
CA VAL A 76 -4.10 -6.49 -22.61
C VAL A 76 -5.58 -6.56 -22.98
N VAL A 77 -5.91 -7.40 -23.98
CA VAL A 77 -7.28 -7.50 -24.51
C VAL A 77 -8.18 -8.40 -23.63
N ARG A 78 -7.62 -9.15 -22.66
CA ARG A 78 -8.40 -10.13 -21.86
C ARG A 78 -8.17 -10.16 -20.35
N ALA A 79 -7.16 -9.48 -19.81
CA ALA A 79 -6.93 -9.49 -18.36
C ALA A 79 -7.70 -8.35 -17.66
N PRO A 80 -8.14 -8.57 -16.40
CA PRO A 80 -8.74 -7.52 -15.59
C PRO A 80 -7.84 -6.29 -15.48
N LYS A 81 -8.46 -5.10 -15.54
CA LYS A 81 -7.79 -3.82 -15.32
C LYS A 81 -8.05 -3.36 -13.89
N ILE A 82 -6.99 -3.09 -13.13
CA ILE A 82 -7.10 -2.75 -11.71
C ILE A 82 -6.64 -1.32 -11.46
N CYS A 83 -7.41 -0.53 -10.73
CA CYS A 83 -6.91 0.71 -10.17
C CYS A 83 -6.93 0.65 -8.64
N ALA A 84 -6.17 1.52 -8.00
CA ALA A 84 -6.12 1.57 -6.54
C ALA A 84 -5.95 2.97 -5.97
N ASP A 85 -6.41 3.13 -4.75
CA ASP A 85 -6.16 4.28 -3.89
C ASP A 85 -6.08 3.79 -2.44
N GLY A 86 -5.32 4.49 -1.60
CA GLY A 86 -5.13 4.10 -0.21
C GLY A 86 -3.81 4.55 0.37
N ASP A 87 -3.38 3.83 1.41
CA ASP A 87 -2.19 4.14 2.20
C ASP A 87 -0.97 3.27 1.83
N SER A 88 -0.02 3.14 2.76
CA SER A 88 1.23 2.44 2.52
C SER A 88 1.11 0.93 2.32
N TRP A 89 -0.02 0.31 2.69
CA TRP A 89 -0.25 -1.09 2.36
C TRP A 89 -0.39 -1.30 0.85
N ILE A 90 -0.87 -0.28 0.12
CA ILE A 90 -0.94 -0.28 -1.34
C ILE A 90 0.33 0.33 -1.95
N ASN A 91 0.89 1.41 -1.37
CA ASN A 91 2.07 2.06 -1.94
C ASN A 91 3.01 2.61 -0.86
N ILE A 92 4.18 2.00 -0.71
CA ILE A 92 5.25 2.46 0.19
C ILE A 92 6.43 3.12 -0.53
N LEU A 93 6.27 3.45 -1.82
CA LEU A 93 7.32 3.97 -2.69
C LEU A 93 8.53 3.02 -2.72
N SER A 94 8.30 1.72 -2.90
CA SER A 94 9.30 0.65 -2.71
C SER A 94 10.58 0.86 -3.55
N GLU A 95 10.48 1.52 -4.70
CA GLU A 95 11.61 1.87 -5.57
C GLU A 95 12.60 2.86 -4.95
N ILE A 96 12.19 3.59 -3.93
CA ILE A 96 13.05 4.50 -3.16
C ILE A 96 13.15 4.14 -1.69
N SER A 97 12.16 3.45 -1.12
CA SER A 97 12.15 3.07 0.30
C SER A 97 12.92 1.78 0.58
N TRP A 98 13.37 1.05 -0.45
CA TRP A 98 14.24 -0.12 -0.29
C TRP A 98 15.55 0.19 0.45
N VAL A 99 16.08 1.41 0.35
CA VAL A 99 17.28 1.84 1.11
C VAL A 99 17.04 1.85 2.62
N LEU A 100 15.77 1.91 3.04
CA LEU A 100 15.33 1.79 4.43
C LEU A 100 14.88 0.37 4.79
N GLY A 101 15.06 -0.60 3.89
CA GLY A 101 14.68 -2.00 4.09
C GLY A 101 13.21 -2.32 3.81
N TYR A 102 12.46 -1.42 3.16
CA TYR A 102 11.11 -1.72 2.70
C TYR A 102 11.14 -2.58 1.45
N GLU A 103 10.19 -3.51 1.40
CA GLU A 103 10.04 -4.47 0.31
C GLU A 103 8.78 -4.14 -0.48
N LYS A 104 8.58 -4.82 -1.62
CA LYS A 104 7.39 -4.62 -2.46
C LYS A 104 6.09 -4.85 -1.70
N THR A 105 5.11 -3.97 -1.93
CA THR A 105 3.74 -4.14 -1.44
C THR A 105 3.01 -5.24 -2.22
N PHE A 106 1.84 -5.66 -1.75
CA PHE A 106 1.02 -6.61 -2.51
C PHE A 106 0.56 -6.02 -3.85
N PHE A 107 0.39 -4.70 -3.93
CA PHE A 107 0.00 -4.03 -5.16
C PHE A 107 1.15 -4.04 -6.16
N ASP A 108 2.39 -3.79 -5.72
CA ASP A 108 3.61 -3.92 -6.56
C ASP A 108 3.77 -5.33 -7.16
N ILE A 109 3.27 -6.37 -6.47
CA ILE A 109 3.19 -7.73 -7.02
C ILE A 109 2.11 -7.83 -8.09
N ILE A 110 0.91 -7.28 -7.86
CA ILE A 110 -0.18 -7.24 -8.84
C ILE A 110 0.21 -6.46 -10.11
N GLU A 111 0.99 -5.37 -9.99
CA GLU A 111 1.40 -4.54 -11.15
C GLU A 111 2.30 -5.29 -12.15
N GLN A 112 2.92 -6.39 -11.73
CA GLN A 112 3.75 -7.23 -12.60
C GLN A 112 2.89 -8.04 -13.57
N ASP A 113 1.67 -8.39 -13.16
CA ASP A 113 0.80 -9.33 -13.87
C ASP A 113 -0.44 -8.65 -14.48
N TYR A 114 -0.77 -7.42 -14.13
CA TYR A 114 -2.00 -6.78 -14.62
C TYR A 114 -1.76 -5.38 -15.15
N TYR A 115 -2.72 -4.89 -15.95
CA TYR A 115 -2.80 -3.46 -16.24
C TYR A 115 -3.30 -2.73 -14.99
N THR A 116 -2.41 -2.01 -14.33
CA THR A 116 -2.69 -1.32 -13.07
C THR A 116 -2.63 0.21 -13.19
N GLY A 117 -3.25 0.89 -12.23
CA GLY A 117 -3.03 2.32 -12.02
C GLY A 117 -3.37 2.73 -10.59
N SER A 118 -2.38 3.09 -9.80
CA SER A 118 -2.56 3.54 -8.42
C SER A 118 -2.47 5.06 -8.28
N VAL A 119 -3.24 5.62 -7.33
CA VAL A 119 -3.03 6.96 -6.76
C VAL A 119 -2.77 6.91 -5.25
N ALA A 120 -2.62 5.71 -4.70
CA ALA A 120 -2.34 5.48 -3.29
C ALA A 120 -1.04 6.16 -2.88
N TRP A 121 -1.01 6.63 -1.63
CA TRP A 121 0.12 7.37 -1.10
C TRP A 121 0.39 6.97 0.35
N PRO A 122 1.66 6.71 0.72
CA PRO A 122 1.97 6.37 2.10
C PRO A 122 1.58 7.54 3.01
N GLY A 123 0.70 7.24 3.95
CA GLY A 123 0.26 8.21 4.95
C GLY A 123 -0.90 9.11 4.58
N ASP A 124 -1.56 8.90 3.43
CA ASP A 124 -2.88 9.49 3.25
C ASP A 124 -3.79 8.96 4.38
N THR A 125 -4.36 9.89 5.15
CA THR A 125 -5.42 9.59 6.13
C THR A 125 -6.74 9.38 5.40
N PHE A 126 -7.68 8.69 6.04
CA PHE A 126 -8.97 8.46 5.41
C PHE A 126 -9.70 9.77 5.06
N GLU A 127 -9.62 10.78 5.93
CA GLU A 127 -10.22 12.09 5.69
C GLU A 127 -9.60 12.80 4.47
N GLN A 128 -8.28 12.69 4.28
CA GLN A 128 -7.62 13.24 3.11
C GLN A 128 -8.08 12.54 1.82
N MET A 129 -8.19 11.21 1.82
CA MET A 129 -8.69 10.47 0.65
C MET A 129 -10.13 10.88 0.31
N LEU A 130 -10.98 11.05 1.33
CA LEU A 130 -12.38 11.43 1.16
C LEU A 130 -12.56 12.88 0.67
N SER A 131 -11.66 13.77 1.07
CA SER A 131 -11.63 15.17 0.63
C SER A 131 -11.05 15.32 -0.79
N LYS A 132 -9.90 14.69 -1.08
CA LYS A 132 -9.20 14.84 -2.36
C LYS A 132 -9.86 14.04 -3.48
N ARG A 133 -10.27 12.81 -3.16
CA ARG A 133 -10.88 11.84 -4.09
C ARG A 133 -10.07 11.62 -5.36
N ASP A 134 -8.76 11.47 -5.22
CA ASP A 134 -7.80 11.32 -6.33
C ASP A 134 -8.18 10.15 -7.26
N TYR A 135 -8.81 9.10 -6.72
CA TYR A 135 -9.30 7.95 -7.49
C TYR A 135 -10.33 8.31 -8.58
N ARG A 136 -11.07 9.42 -8.46
CA ARG A 136 -12.24 9.70 -9.32
C ARG A 136 -11.88 9.81 -10.79
N GLN A 137 -10.72 10.33 -11.14
CA GLN A 137 -10.28 10.41 -12.54
C GLN A 137 -10.08 9.03 -13.14
N LYS A 138 -9.42 8.12 -12.41
CA LYS A 138 -9.20 6.74 -12.86
C LYS A 138 -10.51 5.97 -12.98
N ILE A 139 -11.37 6.04 -11.97
CA ILE A 139 -12.70 5.42 -12.01
C ILE A 139 -13.55 5.98 -13.16
N GLY A 140 -13.57 7.30 -13.34
CA GLY A 140 -14.34 7.99 -14.36
C GLY A 140 -13.89 7.69 -15.80
N SER A 141 -12.70 7.12 -16.00
CA SER A 141 -12.28 6.61 -17.31
C SER A 141 -13.10 5.39 -17.76
N ALA A 142 -13.80 4.72 -16.83
CA ALA A 142 -14.62 3.53 -17.06
C ALA A 142 -13.87 2.37 -17.76
N ILE A 143 -12.54 2.30 -17.64
CA ILE A 143 -11.74 1.18 -18.20
C ILE A 143 -11.46 0.09 -17.18
N PHE A 144 -11.49 0.40 -15.88
CA PHE A 144 -11.07 -0.51 -14.81
C PHE A 144 -12.19 -1.47 -14.38
N ASP A 145 -11.86 -2.75 -14.26
CA ASP A 145 -12.70 -3.81 -13.70
C ASP A 145 -12.83 -3.68 -12.19
N TYR A 146 -11.69 -3.46 -11.54
CA TYR A 146 -11.56 -3.49 -10.10
C TYR A 146 -10.95 -2.18 -9.58
N PHE A 147 -11.45 -1.75 -8.43
CA PHE A 147 -10.87 -0.69 -7.63
C PHE A 147 -10.49 -1.24 -6.26
N VAL A 148 -9.19 -1.40 -6.01
CA VAL A 148 -8.68 -1.83 -4.71
C VAL A 148 -8.54 -0.59 -3.82
N PHE A 149 -9.13 -0.64 -2.64
CA PHE A 149 -9.11 0.50 -1.73
C PHE A 149 -8.79 0.11 -0.29
N SER A 150 -7.84 0.83 0.31
CA SER A 150 -7.42 0.67 1.70
C SER A 150 -7.39 2.02 2.41
N GLY A 151 -7.94 2.08 3.62
CA GLY A 151 -7.88 3.28 4.44
C GLY A 151 -8.41 3.04 5.84
N GLY A 152 -8.07 3.95 6.76
CA GLY A 152 -8.47 3.85 8.17
C GLY A 152 -7.41 3.25 9.09
N GLY A 153 -6.30 2.71 8.57
CA GLY A 153 -5.19 2.21 9.38
C GLY A 153 -4.52 3.32 10.18
N ASN A 154 -4.33 4.48 9.56
CA ASN A 154 -3.80 5.68 10.23
C ASN A 154 -4.76 6.21 11.29
N ASP A 155 -6.06 6.05 11.04
CA ASP A 155 -7.15 6.51 11.88
C ASP A 155 -7.43 5.57 13.08
N LEU A 156 -7.08 4.28 12.98
CA LEU A 156 -7.35 3.26 14.01
C LEU A 156 -6.10 2.70 14.70
N LEU A 157 -5.04 2.44 13.95
CA LEU A 157 -3.81 1.81 14.42
C LEU A 157 -2.64 2.78 14.49
N GLY A 158 -2.81 4.00 13.97
CA GLY A 158 -1.68 4.89 13.81
C GLY A 158 -1.14 5.48 15.10
N GLY A 159 0.17 5.75 15.18
CA GLY A 159 0.87 6.13 16.42
C GLY A 159 0.20 7.24 17.23
N GLY A 160 -0.39 8.24 16.57
CA GLY A 160 -1.24 9.27 17.19
C GLY A 160 -2.60 8.75 17.62
N ALA A 161 -3.35 8.10 16.71
CA ALA A 161 -4.68 7.57 16.97
C ALA A 161 -4.70 6.52 18.10
N LEU A 162 -3.83 5.51 18.01
CA LEU A 162 -3.68 4.47 19.03
C LEU A 162 -3.35 5.07 20.39
N SER A 163 -2.44 6.06 20.45
CA SER A 163 -2.14 6.76 21.69
C SER A 163 -3.38 7.43 22.30
N GLY A 164 -4.30 7.95 21.47
CA GLY A 164 -5.55 8.56 21.90
C GLY A 164 -6.61 7.56 22.36
N PHE A 165 -6.65 6.36 21.78
CA PHE A 165 -7.60 5.32 22.18
C PHE A 165 -7.17 4.60 23.46
N LEU A 166 -5.87 4.45 23.71
CA LEU A 166 -5.37 3.76 24.89
C LEU A 166 -5.60 4.59 26.17
N LYS A 167 -6.27 3.97 27.14
CA LYS A 167 -6.28 4.43 28.53
C LYS A 167 -4.91 4.19 29.16
N HIS A 168 -4.56 4.98 30.17
CA HIS A 168 -3.35 4.67 30.93
C HIS A 168 -3.49 3.32 31.65
N LYS A 169 -2.43 2.52 31.70
CA LYS A 169 -2.48 1.16 32.28
C LYS A 169 -2.94 1.16 33.74
N SER A 170 -2.59 2.19 34.52
CA SER A 170 -3.04 2.32 35.92
C SER A 170 -4.52 2.66 36.08
N GLU A 171 -5.18 3.14 35.02
CA GLU A 171 -6.60 3.52 35.02
C GLU A 171 -7.50 2.40 34.49
N ALA A 172 -6.89 1.37 33.89
CA ALA A 172 -7.59 0.26 33.27
C ALA A 172 -7.42 -1.02 34.08
N SER A 173 -8.47 -1.83 34.15
CA SER A 173 -8.50 -3.07 34.93
C SER A 173 -9.08 -4.24 34.14
N GLY A 174 -8.65 -5.45 34.48
CA GLY A 174 -9.13 -6.68 33.86
C GLY A 174 -8.31 -7.10 32.64
N SER A 175 -8.81 -8.12 31.94
CA SER A 175 -8.15 -8.71 30.76
C SER A 175 -8.85 -8.37 29.43
N ALA A 176 -10.04 -7.76 29.49
CA ALA A 176 -10.80 -7.41 28.29
C ALA A 176 -10.15 -6.21 27.57
N PRO A 177 -9.93 -6.28 26.24
CA PRO A 177 -9.27 -5.20 25.50
C PRO A 177 -10.03 -3.87 25.58
N THR A 178 -11.38 -3.91 25.59
CA THR A 178 -12.23 -2.72 25.68
C THR A 178 -12.08 -1.96 27.00
N SER A 179 -11.74 -2.64 28.10
CA SER A 179 -11.47 -1.97 29.39
C SER A 179 -10.23 -1.06 29.32
N HIS A 180 -9.32 -1.33 28.39
CA HIS A 180 -8.08 -0.60 28.15
C HIS A 180 -8.21 0.50 27.08
N LEU A 181 -9.39 0.66 26.50
CA LEU A 181 -9.65 1.56 25.39
C LEU A 181 -10.75 2.58 25.72
N HIS A 182 -10.64 3.76 25.11
CA HIS A 182 -11.71 4.73 25.00
C HIS A 182 -12.64 4.35 23.84
N VAL A 183 -13.51 3.36 24.08
CA VAL A 183 -14.39 2.76 23.05
C VAL A 183 -15.30 3.78 22.35
N ASP A 184 -15.73 4.83 23.05
CA ASP A 184 -16.56 5.88 22.43
C ASP A 184 -15.79 6.69 21.36
N LEU A 185 -14.47 6.88 21.54
CA LEU A 185 -13.63 7.51 20.52
C LEU A 185 -13.48 6.60 19.31
N ILE A 186 -13.21 5.32 19.53
CA ILE A 186 -13.11 4.31 18.47
C ILE A 186 -14.42 4.28 17.68
N LYS A 187 -15.56 4.21 18.36
CA LYS A 187 -16.88 4.19 17.71
C LYS A 187 -17.10 5.42 16.81
N ARG A 188 -16.75 6.62 17.29
CA ARG A 188 -16.87 7.84 16.45
C ARG A 188 -16.03 7.77 15.19
N VAL A 189 -14.80 7.24 15.30
CA VAL A 189 -13.92 7.05 14.15
C VAL A 189 -14.48 6.00 13.20
N THR A 190 -14.92 4.85 13.70
CA THR A 190 -15.47 3.77 12.85
C THR A 190 -16.79 4.17 12.19
N ASP A 191 -17.66 4.93 12.85
CA ASP A 191 -18.88 5.49 12.26
C ASP A 191 -18.54 6.43 11.08
N ARG A 192 -17.50 7.28 11.23
CA ARG A 192 -17.03 8.18 10.17
C ARG A 192 -16.43 7.41 8.99
N LEU A 193 -15.62 6.39 9.27
CA LEU A 193 -15.05 5.51 8.24
C LEU A 193 -16.16 4.81 7.47
N GLU A 194 -17.13 4.19 8.16
CA GLU A 194 -18.25 3.48 7.52
C GLU A 194 -19.04 4.40 6.58
N TRP A 195 -19.36 5.62 7.04
CA TRP A 195 -20.02 6.61 6.19
C TRP A 195 -19.20 6.95 4.95
N GLY A 196 -17.90 7.24 5.11
CA GLY A 196 -17.05 7.63 4.00
C GLY A 196 -16.78 6.51 3.01
N TYR A 197 -16.62 5.27 3.48
CA TYR A 197 -16.53 4.09 2.61
C TYR A 197 -17.80 3.94 1.78
N GLY A 198 -18.97 4.20 2.37
CA GLY A 198 -20.24 4.26 1.66
C GLY A 198 -20.26 5.34 0.57
N GLN A 199 -19.72 6.54 0.84
CA GLN A 199 -19.61 7.62 -0.15
C GLN A 199 -18.69 7.25 -1.32
N ILE A 200 -17.54 6.63 -1.02
CA ILE A 200 -16.58 6.18 -2.05
C ILE A 200 -17.22 5.09 -2.90
N ALA A 201 -17.92 4.12 -2.29
CA ALA A 201 -18.61 3.06 -3.02
C ALA A 201 -19.68 3.62 -3.99
N ASP A 202 -20.45 4.63 -3.55
CA ASP A 202 -21.43 5.32 -4.39
C ASP A 202 -20.77 6.10 -5.54
N ASP A 203 -19.65 6.77 -5.26
CA ASP A 203 -18.85 7.44 -6.28
C ASP A 203 -18.33 6.44 -7.32
N VAL A 204 -17.78 5.29 -6.89
CA VAL A 204 -17.27 4.23 -7.77
C VAL A 204 -18.38 3.68 -8.66
N LYS A 205 -19.53 3.33 -8.08
CA LYS A 205 -20.67 2.81 -8.83
C LYS A 205 -21.21 3.82 -9.85
N ARG A 206 -21.25 5.09 -9.49
CA ARG A 206 -21.78 6.16 -10.36
C ARG A 206 -20.83 6.49 -11.50
N LEU A 207 -19.53 6.66 -11.21
CA LEU A 207 -18.54 7.15 -12.15
C LEU A 207 -18.03 6.08 -13.12
N SER A 208 -18.09 4.80 -12.74
CA SER A 208 -17.60 3.71 -13.58
C SER A 208 -18.61 3.20 -14.62
N ARG A 209 -19.77 3.85 -14.82
CA ARG A 209 -20.74 3.38 -15.82
C ARG A 209 -20.20 3.57 -17.24
N PRO A 210 -20.45 2.61 -18.16
CA PRO A 210 -21.23 1.37 -17.99
C PRO A 210 -20.41 0.18 -17.45
N ARG A 211 -19.10 0.34 -17.23
CA ARG A 211 -18.17 -0.73 -16.83
C ARG A 211 -18.55 -1.46 -15.55
N ASN A 212 -19.17 -0.75 -14.61
CA ASN A 212 -19.59 -1.26 -13.30
C ASN A 212 -18.41 -1.82 -12.50
N THR A 213 -17.41 -0.97 -12.24
CA THR A 213 -16.20 -1.33 -11.49
C THR A 213 -16.55 -1.88 -10.12
N ARG A 214 -15.97 -3.04 -9.78
CA ARG A 214 -16.11 -3.65 -8.44
C ARG A 214 -15.07 -3.07 -7.49
N MET A 215 -15.52 -2.59 -6.35
CA MET A 215 -14.66 -2.08 -5.30
C MET A 215 -14.26 -3.23 -4.37
N LEU A 216 -12.96 -3.51 -4.28
CA LEU A 216 -12.40 -4.47 -3.33
C LEU A 216 -11.78 -3.69 -2.17
N VAL A 217 -12.37 -3.81 -0.99
CA VAL A 217 -11.88 -3.15 0.22
C VAL A 217 -11.18 -4.16 1.12
N HIS A 218 -10.18 -3.70 1.85
CA HIS A 218 -9.52 -4.55 2.84
C HIS A 218 -9.14 -3.75 4.09
N GLY A 219 -9.15 -4.45 5.23
CA GLY A 219 -8.48 -3.99 6.43
C GLY A 219 -7.02 -4.43 6.43
N TYR A 220 -6.45 -4.57 7.63
CA TYR A 220 -5.05 -4.94 7.82
C TYR A 220 -4.94 -6.32 8.46
N ASP A 221 -3.74 -6.91 8.50
CA ASP A 221 -3.46 -8.03 9.40
C ASP A 221 -3.12 -7.51 10.79
N ILE A 222 -3.10 -8.37 11.81
CA ILE A 222 -2.89 -8.00 13.20
C ILE A 222 -1.39 -7.73 13.43
N PRO A 223 -0.98 -6.48 13.65
CA PRO A 223 0.43 -6.13 13.71
C PRO A 223 1.09 -6.56 15.03
N THR A 224 2.42 -6.50 15.07
CA THR A 224 3.19 -6.83 16.28
C THR A 224 4.01 -5.61 16.72
N PRO A 225 3.75 -5.05 17.91
CA PRO A 225 4.55 -3.94 18.44
C PRO A 225 6.00 -4.33 18.68
N ARG A 226 6.91 -3.37 18.50
CA ARG A 226 8.35 -3.54 18.74
C ARG A 226 8.84 -2.55 19.79
N LYS A 227 9.86 -2.92 20.56
CA LYS A 227 10.43 -2.08 21.62
C LYS A 227 10.83 -0.68 21.14
N ASP A 228 11.49 -0.61 20.00
CA ASP A 228 11.94 0.65 19.39
C ASP A 228 10.98 1.13 18.28
N GLY A 229 9.77 0.58 18.29
CA GLY A 229 8.73 0.88 17.33
C GLY A 229 7.98 2.15 17.71
N ILE A 230 7.87 3.10 16.78
CA ILE A 230 7.29 4.41 17.06
C ILE A 230 5.77 4.44 16.91
N TRP A 231 5.18 3.48 16.20
CA TRP A 231 3.77 3.50 15.82
C TRP A 231 2.89 2.63 16.70
N LEU A 232 3.42 1.53 17.24
CA LEU A 232 2.66 0.68 18.16
C LEU A 232 3.35 0.58 19.53
N GLY A 233 4.62 0.17 19.56
CA GLY A 233 5.37 -0.02 20.80
C GLY A 233 5.45 1.24 21.64
N GLY A 234 5.83 2.35 21.02
CA GLY A 234 5.90 3.68 21.64
C GLY A 234 4.59 4.10 22.29
N PRO A 235 3.45 4.11 21.59
CA PRO A 235 2.14 4.36 22.19
C PRO A 235 1.81 3.49 23.42
N PHE A 236 2.03 2.18 23.34
CA PHE A 236 1.79 1.28 24.47
C PHE A 236 2.69 1.61 25.67
N VAL A 237 3.99 1.79 25.44
CA VAL A 237 4.96 2.12 26.50
C VAL A 237 4.63 3.46 27.14
N ARG A 238 4.30 4.50 26.35
CA ARG A 238 3.91 5.82 26.86
C ARG A 238 2.63 5.78 27.70
N ARG A 239 1.77 4.78 27.49
CA ARG A 239 0.54 4.55 28.27
C ARG A 239 0.75 3.57 29.44
N GLY A 240 2.00 3.20 29.73
CA GLY A 240 2.36 2.38 30.88
C GLY A 240 2.24 0.87 30.68
N TYR A 241 2.06 0.40 29.44
CA TYR A 241 2.01 -1.03 29.14
C TYR A 241 3.42 -1.59 28.95
N SER A 242 3.66 -2.79 29.47
CA SER A 242 4.89 -3.55 29.24
C SER A 242 4.73 -4.42 28.00
N LEU A 243 5.55 -4.18 26.96
CA LEU A 243 5.48 -4.98 25.73
C LEU A 243 5.75 -6.47 25.94
N THR A 244 6.43 -6.82 27.04
CA THR A 244 6.71 -8.22 27.41
C THR A 244 5.64 -8.77 28.35
N ALA A 245 5.34 -8.08 29.46
CA ALA A 245 4.42 -8.60 30.47
C ALA A 245 2.96 -8.51 30.05
N ASP A 246 2.58 -7.49 29.27
CA ASP A 246 1.22 -7.30 28.75
C ASP A 246 1.06 -7.84 27.31
N ARG A 247 2.01 -8.63 26.79
CA ARG A 247 2.03 -9.07 25.37
C ARG A 247 0.69 -9.65 24.90
N VAL A 248 0.06 -10.51 25.70
CA VAL A 248 -1.23 -11.13 25.36
C VAL A 248 -2.35 -10.10 25.30
N LEU A 249 -2.41 -9.18 26.27
CA LEU A 249 -3.39 -8.10 26.31
C LEU A 249 -3.20 -7.13 25.13
N ILE A 250 -1.96 -6.74 24.85
CA ILE A 250 -1.61 -5.89 23.71
C ILE A 250 -2.07 -6.52 22.39
N GLN A 251 -1.81 -7.83 22.21
CA GLN A 251 -2.28 -8.55 21.04
C GLN A 251 -3.81 -8.56 20.96
N ALA A 252 -4.50 -8.74 22.09
CA ALA A 252 -5.97 -8.70 22.14
C ALA A 252 -6.53 -7.31 21.79
N ILE A 253 -5.88 -6.23 22.25
CA ILE A 253 -6.24 -4.84 21.90
C ILE A 253 -6.10 -4.61 20.39
N LEU A 254 -4.97 -4.99 19.79
CA LEU A 254 -4.74 -4.82 18.36
C LEU A 254 -5.70 -5.68 17.53
N THR A 255 -5.98 -6.90 17.98
CA THR A 255 -6.97 -7.79 17.35
C THR A 255 -8.36 -7.17 17.38
N TYR A 256 -8.74 -6.56 18.50
CA TYR A 256 -10.01 -5.85 18.64
C TYR A 256 -10.12 -4.66 17.68
N LEU A 257 -9.10 -3.80 17.62
CA LEU A 257 -9.09 -2.63 16.71
C LEU A 257 -9.15 -3.04 15.23
N VAL A 258 -8.40 -4.07 14.84
CA VAL A 258 -8.48 -4.63 13.48
C VAL A 258 -9.85 -5.25 13.22
N GLY A 259 -10.43 -5.94 14.22
CA GLY A 259 -11.79 -6.48 14.16
C GLY A 259 -12.85 -5.42 13.88
N GLU A 260 -12.82 -4.30 14.62
CA GLU A 260 -13.74 -3.18 14.42
C GLU A 260 -13.69 -2.61 12.98
N LEU A 261 -12.50 -2.59 12.37
CA LEU A 261 -12.36 -2.22 10.95
C LEU A 261 -12.98 -3.26 10.03
N TYR A 262 -12.77 -4.56 10.25
CA TYR A 262 -13.42 -5.56 9.39
C TYR A 262 -14.95 -5.57 9.56
N ASP A 263 -15.44 -5.37 10.77
CA ASP A 263 -16.87 -5.32 11.04
C ASP A 263 -17.53 -4.13 10.32
N LEU A 264 -16.89 -2.96 10.30
CA LEU A 264 -17.41 -1.82 9.52
C LEU A 264 -17.33 -2.08 8.01
N LEU A 265 -16.25 -2.68 7.50
CA LEU A 265 -16.13 -3.00 6.09
C LEU A 265 -17.20 -4.02 5.64
N ALA A 266 -17.51 -5.01 6.50
CA ALA A 266 -18.57 -5.97 6.27
C ALA A 266 -19.93 -5.28 6.16
N ARG A 267 -20.26 -4.37 7.09
CA ARG A 267 -21.50 -3.57 7.04
C ARG A 267 -21.60 -2.70 5.78
N VAL A 268 -20.49 -2.17 5.28
CA VAL A 268 -20.47 -1.45 3.99
C VAL A 268 -20.80 -2.40 2.84
N ALA A 269 -20.16 -3.57 2.78
CA ALA A 269 -20.39 -4.55 1.72
C ALA A 269 -21.82 -5.10 1.72
N GLU A 270 -22.44 -5.28 2.89
CA GLU A 270 -23.86 -5.63 3.01
C GLU A 270 -24.78 -4.57 2.40
N LYS A 271 -24.42 -3.29 2.51
CA LYS A 271 -25.22 -2.15 2.01
C LYS A 271 -24.91 -1.78 0.55
N LYS A 272 -23.77 -2.22 0.00
CA LYS A 272 -23.25 -1.78 -1.31
C LYS A 272 -22.90 -2.99 -2.17
N ASP A 273 -23.77 -3.30 -3.13
CA ASP A 273 -23.64 -4.43 -4.08
C ASP A 273 -22.34 -4.43 -4.92
N ASN A 274 -21.69 -3.27 -5.08
CA ASN A 274 -20.43 -3.13 -5.80
C ASN A 274 -19.19 -3.29 -4.90
N VAL A 275 -19.34 -3.63 -3.62
CA VAL A 275 -18.24 -3.75 -2.66
C VAL A 275 -18.04 -5.20 -2.24
N THR A 276 -16.79 -5.65 -2.25
CA THR A 276 -16.37 -6.93 -1.67
C THR A 276 -15.27 -6.69 -0.65
N VAL A 277 -15.38 -7.29 0.54
CA VAL A 277 -14.31 -7.28 1.54
C VAL A 277 -13.32 -8.41 1.26
N VAL A 278 -12.03 -8.07 1.20
CA VAL A 278 -10.93 -9.03 1.13
C VAL A 278 -10.29 -9.13 2.52
N ASP A 279 -10.48 -10.27 3.19
CA ASP A 279 -9.94 -10.50 4.53
C ASP A 279 -8.45 -10.85 4.47
N LEU A 280 -7.61 -9.97 5.02
CA LEU A 280 -6.16 -10.12 5.05
C LEU A 280 -5.63 -10.64 6.38
N ARG A 281 -6.49 -10.86 7.39
CA ARG A 281 -6.06 -11.38 8.70
C ARG A 281 -5.38 -12.74 8.55
N GLY A 282 -4.26 -12.92 9.26
CA GLY A 282 -3.43 -14.11 9.23
C GLY A 282 -2.61 -14.31 7.95
N SER A 283 -2.49 -13.31 7.08
CA SER A 283 -1.71 -13.40 5.83
C SER A 283 -0.23 -13.11 6.06
N VAL A 284 0.10 -12.20 6.97
CA VAL A 284 1.48 -11.77 7.21
C VAL A 284 2.24 -12.79 8.04
N ARG A 285 1.58 -13.43 9.02
CA ARG A 285 2.15 -14.53 9.82
C ARG A 285 3.52 -14.20 10.43
N GLY A 286 3.65 -12.98 10.97
CA GLY A 286 4.87 -12.49 11.61
C GLY A 286 5.96 -12.02 10.65
N ARG A 287 5.76 -12.10 9.32
CA ARG A 287 6.73 -11.64 8.30
C ARG A 287 6.64 -10.14 8.09
N TRP A 288 6.92 -9.37 9.14
CA TRP A 288 6.89 -7.92 9.12
C TRP A 288 8.29 -7.32 8.87
N VAL A 289 8.38 -6.29 8.03
CA VAL A 289 9.57 -5.44 7.90
C VAL A 289 9.75 -4.63 9.18
N ASP A 290 8.70 -3.94 9.60
CA ASP A 290 8.62 -3.14 10.81
C ASP A 290 7.42 -3.56 11.69
N GLU A 291 6.78 -2.64 12.40
CA GLU A 291 5.61 -2.98 13.22
C GLU A 291 4.36 -3.31 12.39
N LEU A 292 4.27 -2.85 11.14
CA LEU A 292 3.01 -2.78 10.40
C LEU A 292 3.10 -3.09 8.89
N HIS A 293 4.29 -3.09 8.30
CA HIS A 293 4.47 -3.33 6.87
C HIS A 293 4.94 -4.77 6.60
N PRO A 294 4.23 -5.52 5.74
CA PRO A 294 4.63 -6.87 5.37
C PRO A 294 5.97 -6.90 4.62
N ARG A 295 6.68 -8.03 4.73
CA ARG A 295 7.76 -8.40 3.80
C ARG A 295 7.16 -8.86 2.46
N GLU A 296 7.94 -8.85 1.39
CA GLU A 296 7.54 -9.26 0.05
C GLU A 296 6.93 -10.67 0.03
N VAL A 297 7.51 -11.61 0.79
CA VAL A 297 6.97 -12.97 0.94
C VAL A 297 5.54 -13.00 1.50
N ALA A 298 5.16 -12.05 2.36
CA ALA A 298 3.78 -11.90 2.84
C ALA A 298 2.94 -11.08 1.85
N SER A 299 3.52 -10.09 1.18
CA SER A 299 2.87 -9.34 0.09
C SER A 299 2.41 -10.26 -1.05
N ILE A 300 3.17 -11.30 -1.39
CA ILE A 300 2.79 -12.32 -2.37
C ILE A 300 1.52 -13.08 -1.90
N ASP A 301 1.49 -13.51 -0.65
CA ASP A 301 0.32 -14.19 -0.09
C ASP A 301 -0.91 -13.27 -0.04
N ILE A 302 -0.72 -11.99 0.27
CA ILE A 302 -1.78 -10.98 0.22
C ILE A 302 -2.28 -10.81 -1.23
N ALA A 303 -1.36 -10.62 -2.19
CA ALA A 303 -1.70 -10.48 -3.60
C ALA A 303 -2.49 -11.67 -4.12
N SER A 304 -2.17 -12.89 -3.67
CA SER A 304 -2.89 -14.11 -4.06
C SER A 304 -4.39 -14.08 -3.73
N ARG A 305 -4.78 -13.39 -2.65
CA ARG A 305 -6.19 -13.23 -2.27
C ARG A 305 -6.95 -12.34 -3.26
N PHE A 306 -6.28 -11.34 -3.81
CA PHE A 306 -6.85 -10.46 -4.83
C PHE A 306 -6.87 -11.13 -6.20
N THR A 307 -5.78 -11.79 -6.59
CA THR A 307 -5.72 -12.48 -7.90
C THR A 307 -6.72 -13.63 -7.99
N ALA A 308 -7.05 -14.29 -6.87
CA ALA A 308 -8.15 -15.25 -6.80
C ALA A 308 -9.52 -14.64 -7.17
N ILE A 309 -9.72 -13.33 -6.95
CA ILE A 309 -10.93 -12.59 -7.32
C ILE A 309 -10.84 -12.07 -8.75
N PHE A 310 -9.67 -11.55 -9.15
CA PHE A 310 -9.46 -10.99 -10.49
C PHE A 310 -9.63 -12.05 -11.58
N GLY A 311 -9.15 -13.27 -11.33
CA GLY A 311 -9.03 -14.31 -12.35
C GLY A 311 -7.69 -14.23 -13.08
N PRO A 312 -7.45 -15.08 -14.10
CA PRO A 312 -6.13 -15.24 -14.71
C PRO A 312 -5.62 -13.96 -15.38
N SER A 313 -4.33 -13.70 -15.20
CA SER A 313 -3.57 -12.80 -16.06
C SER A 313 -3.14 -13.53 -17.33
N THR A 314 -3.26 -12.87 -18.47
CA THR A 314 -2.59 -13.29 -19.72
C THR A 314 -1.65 -12.19 -20.20
N LEU A 315 -0.80 -11.66 -19.32
CA LEU A 315 0.38 -10.92 -19.78
C LEU A 315 1.31 -11.92 -20.47
N VAL A 316 1.28 -11.93 -21.80
CA VAL A 316 2.27 -12.67 -22.59
C VAL A 316 3.58 -11.92 -22.42
N SER A 317 4.50 -12.50 -21.64
CA SER A 317 5.88 -12.05 -21.58
C SER A 317 6.52 -12.20 -22.97
N ASN A 318 6.91 -11.08 -23.58
CA ASN A 318 7.81 -11.05 -24.75
C ASN A 318 9.26 -11.29 -24.32
#